data_AF-A0A7J3JA34-F1
#
_entry.id   AF-A0A7J3JA34-F1
#
_cell.length_a   1.000
_cell.length_b   1.000
_cell.length_c   1.000
_cell.angle_alpha   90.00
_cell.angle_beta   90.00
_cell.angle_gamma   90.00
#
_symmetry.space_group_name_H-M   'P 1'
#
loop_
_entity.id
_entity.type
_entity.pdbx_description
1 polymer ?
#
loop_
_entity_poly.entity_id
_entity_poly.type
_entity_poly.pdbx_seq_one_letter_code
_entity_poly.pdbx_strand_id
1 'polypeptide(L)'
;MSKESDLTKIPHEILQEAQRAGLELEEKNRSGTFMHLNQQTVASKVNELYEGKLELMDIKAALKKYPWLEEYRWKLVNKDKDEYTKKVAEDYSGGYFIRILKGAEIAFPLQSCLLITQRNLEQRVHNIIIAEEDSKAHIITSCLQHSTVPNAAHLGISEIYVKKGAMLNFT
;
A
#
# COMPACT_ATOMS: atom_id res chain seq x y z
N MET A 1 11.16 24.88 -5.86
CA MET A 1 10.02 24.55 -6.75
C MET A 1 9.52 23.19 -6.31
N SER A 2 8.35 23.10 -5.69
CA SER A 2 7.80 21.82 -5.22
C SER A 2 7.52 20.92 -6.42
N LYS A 3 8.12 19.72 -6.45
CA LYS A 3 7.72 18.65 -7.37
C LYS A 3 6.21 18.48 -7.29
N GLU A 4 5.53 18.60 -8.43
CA GLU A 4 4.09 18.39 -8.55
C GLU A 4 3.74 16.99 -8.00
N SER A 5 2.82 16.90 -7.03
CA SER A 5 2.44 15.62 -6.42
C SER A 5 1.58 14.83 -7.41
N ASP A 6 1.79 13.52 -7.54
CA ASP A 6 0.94 12.69 -8.40
C ASP A 6 -0.54 12.70 -7.96
N LEU A 7 -0.79 13.07 -6.70
CA LEU A 7 -2.14 13.29 -6.19
C LEU A 7 -2.87 14.45 -6.91
N THR A 8 -2.17 15.47 -7.43
CA THR A 8 -2.83 16.61 -8.11
C THR A 8 -3.51 16.21 -9.42
N LYS A 9 -3.14 15.07 -9.99
CA LYS A 9 -3.72 14.51 -11.22
C LYS A 9 -5.01 13.74 -10.97
N ILE A 10 -5.39 13.52 -9.71
CA ILE A 10 -6.56 12.75 -9.31
C ILE A 10 -7.77 13.70 -9.19
N PRO A 11 -8.97 13.32 -9.69
CA PRO A 11 -10.18 14.12 -9.56
C PRO A 11 -10.45 14.56 -8.11
N HIS A 12 -10.84 15.82 -7.94
CA HIS A 12 -10.98 16.45 -6.62
C HIS A 12 -11.95 15.70 -5.69
N GLU A 13 -13.08 15.21 -6.21
CA GLU A 13 -14.06 14.44 -5.43
C GLU A 13 -13.45 13.15 -4.83
N ILE A 14 -12.60 12.47 -5.59
CA ILE A 14 -11.90 11.26 -5.13
C ILE A 14 -10.91 11.60 -4.01
N LEU A 15 -10.19 12.72 -4.14
CA LEU A 15 -9.24 13.18 -3.13
C LEU A 15 -9.95 13.60 -1.83
N GLN A 16 -11.12 14.24 -1.93
CA GLN A 16 -11.91 14.61 -0.76
C GLN A 16 -12.35 13.38 0.03
N GLU A 17 -12.83 12.33 -0.63
CA GLU A 17 -13.19 11.08 0.06
C GLU A 17 -11.97 10.40 0.66
N ALA A 18 -10.84 10.37 -0.06
CA ALA A 18 -9.59 9.84 0.48
C ALA A 18 -9.13 10.61 1.73
N GLN A 19 -9.27 11.94 1.73
CA GLN A 19 -8.92 12.80 2.86
C GLN A 19 -9.82 12.54 4.08
N ARG A 20 -11.13 12.33 3.87
CA ARG A 20 -12.06 11.94 4.94
C ARG A 20 -11.69 10.59 5.57
N ALA A 21 -11.08 9.69 4.78
CA ALA A 21 -10.57 8.41 5.26
C ALA A 21 -9.16 8.49 5.88
N GLY A 22 -8.58 9.70 6.03
CA GLY A 22 -7.31 9.93 6.71
C GLY A 22 -6.09 10.14 5.82
N LEU A 23 -6.26 10.18 4.48
CA LEU A 23 -5.15 10.51 3.57
C LEU A 23 -4.77 11.99 3.71
N GLU A 24 -3.51 12.26 4.04
CA GLU A 24 -2.97 13.62 4.07
C GLU A 24 -2.49 14.02 2.68
N LEU A 25 -3.22 14.94 2.06
CA LEU A 25 -2.99 15.38 0.68
C LEU A 25 -1.74 16.26 0.54
N GLU A 26 -1.36 16.99 1.59
CA GLU A 26 -0.16 17.84 1.54
C GLU A 26 1.15 17.05 1.74
N GLU A 27 1.05 15.79 2.19
CA GLU A 27 2.17 14.88 2.42
C GLU A 27 3.27 15.40 3.39
N LYS A 28 3.08 16.57 4.03
CA LYS A 28 4.11 17.29 4.83
C LYS A 28 4.64 16.48 6.01
N ASN A 29 3.77 15.67 6.63
CA ASN A 29 4.09 14.83 7.78
C ASN A 29 3.92 13.35 7.44
N ARG A 30 4.40 12.95 6.26
CA ARG A 30 4.34 11.57 5.77
C ARG A 30 5.70 11.13 5.26
N SER A 31 6.07 9.88 5.57
CA SER A 31 7.32 9.28 5.09
C SER A 31 7.19 8.70 3.69
N GLY A 32 5.97 8.36 3.29
CA GLY A 32 5.63 7.98 1.93
C GLY A 32 4.12 7.92 1.73
N THR A 33 3.70 8.03 0.48
CA THR A 33 2.30 7.99 0.06
C THR A 33 2.14 6.96 -1.04
N PHE A 34 1.19 6.05 -0.86
CA PHE A 34 0.75 5.11 -1.87
C PHE A 34 -0.75 5.25 -2.11
N MET A 35 -1.17 5.26 -3.37
CA MET A 35 -2.59 5.27 -3.73
C MET A 35 -2.87 4.28 -4.85
N HIS A 36 -3.81 3.38 -4.60
CA HIS A 36 -4.34 2.42 -5.57
C HIS A 36 -5.82 2.74 -5.81
N LEU A 37 -6.13 3.14 -7.04
CA LEU A 37 -7.46 3.52 -7.46
C LEU A 37 -8.02 2.43 -8.38
N ASN A 38 -9.14 1.84 -7.98
CA ASN A 38 -9.77 0.72 -8.69
C ASN A 38 -8.81 -0.46 -8.86
N GLN A 39 -8.15 -0.55 -10.02
CA GLN A 39 -7.22 -1.63 -10.37
C GLN A 39 -5.81 -1.11 -10.70
N GLN A 40 -5.51 0.16 -10.40
CA GLN A 40 -4.25 0.78 -10.80
C GLN A 40 -3.61 1.55 -9.66
N THR A 41 -2.29 1.42 -9.54
CA THR A 41 -1.50 2.27 -8.65
C THR A 41 -1.31 3.63 -9.33
N VAL A 42 -1.86 4.67 -8.72
CA VAL A 42 -1.88 6.04 -9.27
C VAL A 42 -0.90 6.98 -8.58
N ALA A 43 -0.44 6.65 -7.38
CA ALA A 43 0.64 7.35 -6.70
C ALA A 43 1.48 6.37 -5.89
N SER A 44 2.80 6.53 -5.95
CA SER A 44 3.75 5.82 -5.09
C SER A 44 5.00 6.66 -4.94
N LYS A 45 5.16 7.27 -3.77
CA LYS A 45 6.23 8.24 -3.52
C LYS A 45 6.77 8.07 -2.12
N VAL A 46 8.10 8.02 -2.01
CA VAL A 46 8.82 8.15 -0.74
C VAL A 46 9.21 9.61 -0.56
N ASN A 47 9.07 10.12 0.65
CA ASN A 47 9.56 11.46 0.99
C ASN A 47 11.09 11.46 0.98
N GLU A 48 11.70 12.50 0.41
CA GLU A 48 13.15 12.63 0.22
C GLU A 48 13.95 12.41 1.53
N LEU A 49 13.37 12.77 2.69
CA LEU A 49 13.98 12.54 4.01
C LEU A 49 14.15 11.06 4.40
N TYR A 50 13.43 10.16 3.72
CA TYR A 50 13.41 8.71 3.97
C TYR A 50 13.93 7.91 2.78
N GLU A 51 14.50 8.56 1.75
CA GLU A 51 15.24 7.87 0.71
C GLU A 51 16.39 7.05 1.33
N GLY A 52 16.55 5.80 0.88
CA GLY A 52 17.52 4.87 1.45
C GLY A 52 17.15 4.33 2.84
N LYS A 53 15.96 4.64 3.37
CA LYS A 53 15.41 4.05 4.62
C LYS A 53 14.13 3.25 4.38
N LEU A 54 13.35 3.64 3.38
CA LEU A 54 12.07 3.06 3.04
C LEU A 54 12.01 2.76 1.53
N GLU A 55 11.49 1.60 1.17
CA GLU A 55 11.05 1.29 -0.19
C GLU A 55 9.53 1.22 -0.25
N LEU A 56 8.93 1.91 -1.21
CA LEU A 56 7.49 1.92 -1.45
C LEU A 56 7.23 1.87 -2.96
N MET A 57 6.53 0.82 -3.42
CA MET A 57 6.15 0.67 -4.82
C MET A 57 4.97 -0.28 -4.99
N ASP A 58 4.44 -0.37 -6.21
CA ASP A 58 3.48 -1.41 -6.57
C ASP A 58 4.11 -2.81 -6.46
N ILE A 59 3.39 -3.75 -5.87
CA ILE A 59 3.86 -5.12 -5.64
C ILE A 59 4.29 -5.84 -6.95
N LYS A 60 3.61 -5.58 -8.08
CA LYS A 60 3.99 -6.18 -9.37
C LYS A 60 5.31 -5.63 -9.87
N ALA A 61 5.57 -4.35 -9.61
CA ALA A 61 6.87 -3.75 -9.90
C ALA A 61 7.95 -4.31 -8.96
N ALA A 62 7.64 -4.48 -7.67
CA ALA A 62 8.55 -5.06 -6.69
C ALA A 62 8.96 -6.50 -7.06
N LEU A 63 8.01 -7.35 -7.44
CA LEU A 63 8.30 -8.74 -7.85
C LEU A 63 9.18 -8.84 -9.09
N LYS A 64 9.02 -7.91 -10.05
CA LYS A 64 9.91 -7.80 -11.21
C LYS A 64 11.32 -7.33 -10.82
N LYS A 65 11.41 -6.38 -9.89
CA LYS A 65 12.68 -5.80 -9.43
C LYS A 65 13.45 -6.74 -8.51
N TYR A 66 12.75 -7.51 -7.69
CA TYR A 66 13.29 -8.32 -6.60
C TYR A 66 12.83 -9.77 -6.75
N PRO A 67 13.58 -10.60 -7.51
CA PRO A 67 13.26 -12.02 -7.65
C PRO A 67 13.15 -12.77 -6.31
N TRP A 68 13.93 -12.35 -5.30
CA TRP A 68 13.89 -12.91 -3.94
C TRP A 68 12.56 -12.65 -3.21
N LEU A 69 11.73 -11.70 -3.67
CA LEU A 69 10.45 -11.39 -3.04
C LEU A 69 9.45 -12.55 -3.20
N GLU A 70 9.68 -13.47 -4.14
CA GLU A 70 8.93 -14.72 -4.27
C GLU A 70 9.04 -15.63 -3.02
N GLU A 71 10.10 -15.48 -2.23
CA GLU A 71 10.24 -16.17 -0.95
C GLU A 71 9.31 -15.62 0.14
N TYR A 72 8.65 -14.48 -0.09
CA TYR A 72 7.73 -13.84 0.83
C TYR A 72 6.28 -13.82 0.32
N ARG A 73 6.04 -14.21 -0.94
CA ARG A 73 4.71 -14.16 -1.55
C ARG A 73 3.97 -15.48 -1.32
N TRP A 74 2.76 -15.40 -0.77
CA TRP A 74 1.90 -16.54 -0.41
C TRP A 74 2.57 -17.54 0.54
N LYS A 75 3.30 -17.05 1.54
CA LYS A 75 3.96 -17.90 2.55
C LYS A 75 3.30 -17.83 3.91
N LEU A 76 2.78 -16.66 4.30
CA LEU A 76 2.01 -16.51 5.53
C LEU A 76 0.54 -16.86 5.30
N VAL A 77 0.02 -16.54 4.11
CA VAL A 77 -1.36 -16.87 3.72
C VAL A 77 -1.32 -17.99 2.70
N ASN A 78 -2.07 -19.07 2.96
CA ASN A 78 -2.24 -20.14 1.98
C ASN A 78 -3.17 -19.65 0.86
N LYS A 79 -2.70 -19.72 -0.39
CA LYS A 79 -3.48 -19.37 -1.59
C LYS A 79 -4.79 -20.15 -1.71
N ASP A 80 -4.84 -21.38 -1.20
CA ASP A 80 -5.98 -22.29 -1.32
C ASP A 80 -6.93 -22.25 -0.12
N LYS A 81 -6.72 -21.33 0.84
CA LYS A 81 -7.48 -21.25 2.09
C LYS A 81 -8.98 -21.11 1.88
N ASP A 82 -9.40 -20.23 0.99
CA ASP A 82 -10.81 -19.97 0.68
C ASP A 82 -10.98 -19.48 -0.77
N GLU A 83 -12.22 -19.19 -1.17
CA GLU A 83 -12.51 -18.70 -2.52
C GLU A 83 -11.88 -17.32 -2.80
N TYR A 84 -11.69 -16.48 -1.79
CA TYR A 84 -11.14 -15.13 -1.94
C TYR A 84 -9.62 -15.17 -2.11
N THR A 85 -8.91 -15.97 -1.31
CA THR A 85 -7.46 -16.17 -1.47
C THR A 85 -7.15 -16.77 -2.83
N LYS A 86 -7.96 -17.72 -3.31
CA LYS A 86 -7.80 -18.33 -4.63
C LYS A 86 -7.95 -17.29 -5.75
N LYS A 87 -9.02 -16.49 -5.71
CA LYS A 87 -9.25 -15.41 -6.68
C LYS A 87 -8.09 -14.42 -6.75
N VAL A 88 -7.57 -14.00 -5.60
CA VAL A 88 -6.43 -13.06 -5.55
C VAL A 88 -5.14 -13.75 -6.01
N ALA A 89 -4.94 -15.03 -5.71
CA ALA A 89 -3.76 -15.78 -6.16
C ALA A 89 -3.73 -16.00 -7.67
N GLU A 90 -4.90 -16.18 -8.28
CA GLU A 90 -5.07 -16.30 -9.74
C GLU A 90 -4.79 -14.97 -10.45
N ASP A 91 -5.42 -13.89 -9.99
CA ASP A 91 -5.24 -12.56 -10.55
C ASP A 91 -5.53 -11.45 -9.53
N TYR A 92 -4.61 -10.51 -9.43
CA TYR A 92 -4.74 -9.31 -8.60
C TYR A 92 -4.25 -8.10 -9.39
N SER A 93 -4.85 -6.93 -9.17
CA SER A 93 -4.58 -5.74 -9.98
C SER A 93 -3.28 -5.05 -9.58
N GLY A 94 -2.93 -5.09 -8.30
CA GLY A 94 -1.71 -4.53 -7.74
C GLY A 94 -1.71 -4.68 -6.22
N GLY A 95 -1.23 -3.66 -5.53
CA GLY A 95 -1.03 -3.65 -4.09
C GLY A 95 0.29 -2.98 -3.75
N TYR A 96 0.55 -2.72 -2.48
CA TYR A 96 1.80 -2.10 -2.08
C TYR A 96 2.84 -3.15 -1.66
N PHE A 97 4.08 -2.90 -2.08
CA PHE A 97 5.25 -3.42 -1.43
C PHE A 97 5.87 -2.32 -0.58
N ILE A 98 6.01 -2.60 0.72
CA ILE A 98 6.65 -1.71 1.69
C ILE A 98 7.82 -2.46 2.31
N ARG A 99 9.02 -1.88 2.25
CA ARG A 99 10.18 -2.39 2.97
C ARG A 99 10.81 -1.31 3.82
N ILE A 100 10.83 -1.52 5.13
CA ILE A 100 11.58 -0.67 6.06
C ILE A 100 12.96 -1.29 6.21
N LEU A 101 14.00 -0.55 5.81
CA LEU A 101 15.36 -1.09 5.76
C LEU A 101 15.96 -1.29 7.15
N LYS A 102 16.98 -2.15 7.24
CA LYS A 102 17.58 -2.58 8.49
C LYS A 102 18.03 -1.38 9.34
N GLY A 103 17.62 -1.35 10.61
CA GLY A 103 17.92 -0.29 11.57
C GLY A 103 17.27 1.07 11.26
N ALA A 104 16.43 1.18 10.23
CA ALA A 104 15.81 2.44 9.87
C ALA A 104 14.70 2.81 10.86
N GLU A 105 14.69 4.05 11.34
CA GLU A 105 13.61 4.62 12.14
C GLU A 105 12.83 5.64 11.31
N ILE A 106 11.55 5.36 11.10
CA ILE A 106 10.64 6.17 10.29
C ILE A 106 9.74 6.99 11.22
N ALA A 107 10.11 8.25 11.45
CA ALA A 107 9.45 9.12 12.42
C ALA A 107 8.04 9.57 11.99
N PHE A 108 7.80 9.78 10.69
CA PHE A 108 6.48 10.13 10.15
C PHE A 108 5.77 8.90 9.59
N PRO A 109 4.44 8.79 9.76
CA PRO A 109 3.72 7.63 9.25
C PRO A 109 3.79 7.55 7.73
N LEU A 110 3.93 6.33 7.22
CA LEU A 110 3.69 6.00 5.83
C LEU A 110 2.18 5.87 5.64
N GLN A 111 1.63 6.47 4.60
CA GLN A 111 0.21 6.35 4.29
C GLN A 111 -0.04 5.57 3.00
N SER A 112 -1.06 4.72 3.02
CA SER A 112 -1.56 4.02 1.83
C SER A 112 -3.07 4.17 1.73
N CYS A 113 -3.59 4.39 0.53
CA CYS A 113 -5.01 4.49 0.26
C CYS A 113 -5.42 3.53 -0.86
N LEU A 114 -6.39 2.66 -0.58
CA LEU A 114 -6.99 1.72 -1.53
C LEU A 114 -8.44 2.15 -1.74
N LEU A 115 -8.74 2.69 -2.93
CA LEU A 115 -10.00 3.38 -3.19
C LEU A 115 -10.74 2.76 -4.38
N ILE A 116 -12.03 2.48 -4.21
CA ILE A 116 -12.91 1.99 -5.29
C ILE A 116 -13.90 3.08 -5.71
N THR A 117 -13.91 3.45 -6.99
CA THR A 117 -14.88 4.39 -7.59
C THR A 117 -15.77 3.77 -8.66
N GLN A 118 -15.54 2.51 -9.03
CA GLN A 118 -16.31 1.83 -10.06
C GLN A 118 -17.37 0.89 -9.48
N ARG A 119 -18.57 0.91 -10.07
CA ARG A 119 -19.68 0.03 -9.70
C ARG A 119 -19.41 -1.42 -10.12
N ASN A 120 -19.77 -2.36 -9.25
CA ASN A 120 -19.59 -3.80 -9.42
C ASN A 120 -18.12 -4.21 -9.66
N LEU A 121 -17.17 -3.39 -9.21
CA LEU A 121 -15.76 -3.72 -9.26
C LEU A 121 -15.39 -4.62 -8.09
N GLU A 122 -14.64 -5.70 -8.37
CA GLU A 122 -13.94 -6.50 -7.36
C GLU A 122 -12.46 -6.08 -7.37
N GLN A 123 -12.04 -5.26 -6.41
CA GLN A 123 -10.65 -4.85 -6.26
C GLN A 123 -9.88 -5.98 -5.57
N ARG A 124 -8.90 -6.54 -6.27
CA ARG A 124 -8.05 -7.62 -5.77
C ARG A 124 -6.64 -7.10 -5.57
N VAL A 125 -6.15 -7.08 -4.34
CA VAL A 125 -4.81 -6.60 -4.01
C VAL A 125 -4.02 -7.59 -3.18
N HIS A 126 -2.71 -7.65 -3.44
CA HIS A 126 -1.76 -8.39 -2.64
C HIS A 126 -0.67 -7.45 -2.14
N ASN A 127 -0.65 -7.22 -0.83
CA ASN A 127 0.31 -6.36 -0.18
C ASN A 127 1.38 -7.19 0.53
N ILE A 128 2.63 -6.73 0.46
CA ILE A 128 3.71 -7.29 1.27
C ILE A 128 4.39 -6.16 2.01
N ILE A 129 4.51 -6.33 3.33
CA ILE A 129 5.28 -5.43 4.20
C ILE A 129 6.42 -6.22 4.81
N ILE A 130 7.65 -5.69 4.71
CA ILE A 130 8.83 -6.25 5.35
C ILE A 130 9.45 -5.17 6.24
N ALA A 131 9.36 -5.35 7.55
CA ALA A 131 10.14 -4.58 8.52
C ALA A 131 11.44 -5.34 8.80
N GLU A 132 12.56 -4.87 8.24
CA GLU A 132 13.87 -5.48 8.43
C GLU A 132 14.36 -5.38 9.88
N GLU A 133 15.41 -6.12 10.23
CA GLU A 133 15.92 -6.18 11.59
C GLU A 133 16.15 -4.78 12.20
N ASP A 134 15.78 -4.62 13.46
CA ASP A 134 15.93 -3.39 14.24
C ASP A 134 15.26 -2.13 13.62
N SER A 135 14.39 -2.29 12.63
CA SER A 135 13.67 -1.18 12.00
C SER A 135 12.43 -0.75 12.81
N LYS A 136 12.00 0.51 12.67
CA LYS A 136 10.80 1.04 13.32
C LYS A 136 9.98 1.88 12.35
N ALA A 137 8.68 1.59 12.25
CA ALA A 137 7.79 2.37 11.40
C ALA A 137 6.34 2.38 11.90
N HIS A 138 5.61 3.40 11.43
CA HIS A 138 4.16 3.51 11.55
C HIS A 138 3.56 3.56 10.15
N ILE A 139 2.57 2.72 9.88
CA ILE A 139 1.83 2.67 8.63
C ILE A 139 0.37 2.95 8.92
N ILE A 140 -0.24 3.81 8.11
CA ILE A 140 -1.66 4.13 8.13
C ILE A 140 -2.26 3.69 6.80
N THR A 141 -3.23 2.79 6.84
CA THR A 141 -3.90 2.27 5.65
C THR A 141 -5.38 2.61 5.65
N SER A 142 -5.81 3.32 4.61
CA SER A 142 -7.21 3.64 4.37
C SER A 142 -7.75 2.77 3.23
N CYS A 143 -8.85 2.04 3.48
CA CYS A 143 -9.60 1.33 2.43
C CYS A 143 -11.01 1.94 2.36
N LEU A 144 -11.42 2.41 1.19
CA LEU A 144 -12.73 3.04 1.04
C LEU A 144 -13.37 2.79 -0.32
N GLN A 145 -14.69 2.73 -0.30
CA GLN A 145 -15.55 2.79 -1.47
C GLN A 145 -16.12 4.21 -1.57
N HIS A 146 -16.08 4.78 -2.78
CA HIS A 146 -16.65 6.09 -3.03
C HIS A 146 -18.16 6.10 -2.73
N SER A 147 -18.67 7.17 -2.14
CA SER A 147 -20.04 7.28 -1.63
C SER A 147 -21.14 7.04 -2.68
N THR A 148 -20.84 7.30 -3.95
CA THR A 148 -21.75 7.09 -5.08
C THR A 148 -21.73 5.67 -5.65
N VAL A 149 -20.81 4.82 -5.22
CA VAL A 149 -20.73 3.42 -5.65
C VAL A 149 -21.66 2.60 -4.76
N PRO A 150 -22.69 1.93 -5.29
CA PRO A 150 -23.62 1.18 -4.46
C PRO A 150 -23.10 -0.22 -4.08
N ASN A 151 -22.37 -0.87 -4.98
CA ASN A 151 -21.85 -2.23 -4.79
C ASN A 151 -20.42 -2.30 -5.34
N ALA A 152 -19.50 -2.77 -4.51
CA ALA A 152 -18.16 -3.20 -4.89
C ALA A 152 -17.66 -4.23 -3.87
N ALA A 153 -16.56 -4.90 -4.20
CA ALA A 153 -15.89 -5.84 -3.30
C ALA A 153 -14.40 -5.50 -3.22
N HIS A 154 -13.83 -5.63 -2.02
CA HIS A 154 -12.40 -5.48 -1.78
C HIS A 154 -11.85 -6.80 -1.24
N LEU A 155 -11.00 -7.45 -2.03
CA LEU A 155 -10.29 -8.68 -1.68
C LEU A 155 -8.82 -8.31 -1.45
N GLY A 156 -8.49 -7.99 -0.20
CA GLY A 156 -7.16 -7.56 0.21
C GLY A 156 -6.41 -8.65 0.98
N ILE A 157 -5.30 -9.12 0.42
CA ILE A 157 -4.36 -10.01 1.11
C ILE A 157 -3.15 -9.20 1.51
N SER A 158 -2.78 -9.22 2.78
CA SER A 158 -1.59 -8.54 3.28
C SER A 158 -0.71 -9.52 4.07
N GLU A 159 0.54 -9.67 3.64
CA GLU A 159 1.55 -10.49 4.32
C GLU A 159 2.59 -9.58 4.96
N ILE A 160 2.64 -9.58 6.29
CA ILE A 160 3.47 -8.65 7.07
C ILE A 160 4.55 -9.43 7.79
N TYR A 161 5.81 -9.14 7.45
CA TYR A 161 7.00 -9.78 7.99
C TYR A 161 7.73 -8.81 8.91
N VAL A 162 7.70 -9.07 10.21
CA VAL A 162 8.40 -8.27 11.22
C VAL A 162 9.63 -9.06 11.68
N LYS A 163 10.82 -8.61 11.29
CA LYS A 163 12.08 -9.29 11.62
C LYS A 163 12.54 -8.98 13.04
N LYS A 164 13.60 -9.66 13.48
CA LYS A 164 14.15 -9.55 14.84
C LYS A 164 14.41 -8.09 15.21
N GLY A 165 13.91 -7.67 16.37
CA GLY A 165 14.10 -6.31 16.90
C GLY A 165 13.31 -5.23 16.18
N ALA A 166 12.58 -5.55 15.10
CA ALA A 166 11.77 -4.59 14.38
C ALA A 166 10.48 -4.28 15.14
N MET A 167 10.00 -3.04 15.03
CA MET A 167 8.72 -2.57 15.57
C MET A 167 7.89 -1.94 14.46
N LEU A 168 6.72 -2.51 14.22
CA LEU A 168 5.80 -2.02 13.21
C LEU A 168 4.45 -1.74 13.86
N ASN A 169 3.99 -0.49 13.73
CA ASN A 169 2.62 -0.11 14.05
C ASN A 169 1.84 0.01 12.74
N PHE A 170 0.72 -0.68 12.64
CA PHE A 170 -0.13 -0.72 11.46
C PHE A 170 -1.55 -0.37 11.87
N THR A 171 -2.07 0.75 11.35
CA THR A 171 -3.42 1.28 11.63
C THR A 171 -4.27 1.25 10.39
#